data_AF-A0A960BWQ4-F1
#
_entry.id   AF-A0A960BWQ4-F1
#
_cell.length_a   1.000
_cell.length_b   1.000
_cell.length_c   1.000
_cell.angle_alpha   90.00
_cell.angle_beta   90.00
_cell.angle_gamma   90.00
#
_symmetry.space_group_name_H-M   'P 1'
#
loop_
_entity.id
_entity.type
_entity.pdbx_description
1 polymer ?
#
loop_
_entity_poly.entity_id
_entity_poly.type
_entity_poly.pdbx_seq_one_letter_code
_entity_poly.pdbx_strand_id
1 'polypeptide(L)' 'MKSAPIPVVEKLLGYSPRGLTRAEAAKRLIHYGPNEIAEQKINPLLKFLSYFWGPIPWMI' A
#
# COMPACT_ATOMS: atom_id res chain seq x y z
N MET A 1 -13.12 11.32 16.96
CA MET A 1 -13.31 10.46 15.78
C MET A 1 -14.31 11.14 14.86
N LYS A 2 -14.00 11.32 13.58
CA LYS A 2 -14.97 11.88 12.62
C LYS A 2 -15.94 10.77 12.22
N SER A 3 -17.23 10.96 12.49
CA SER A 3 -18.30 10.06 12.07
C SER A 3 -19.16 10.76 11.02
N ALA A 4 -19.66 9.99 10.05
CA ALA A 4 -20.59 10.45 9.03
C ALA A 4 -21.77 9.48 8.92
N PRO A 5 -22.99 9.96 8.59
CA PRO A 5 -24.13 9.09 8.33
C PRO A 5 -23.88 8.16 7.14
N ILE A 6 -24.40 6.92 7.19
CA ILE A 6 -24.22 5.91 6.14
C ILE A 6 -24.57 6.42 4.72
N PRO A 7 -25.69 7.15 4.49
CA PRO A 7 -26.01 7.65 3.15
C PRO A 7 -24.96 8.61 2.59
N VAL A 8 -24.28 9.35 3.47
CA VAL A 8 -23.19 10.27 3.08
C VAL A 8 -21.97 9.46 2.65
N VAL A 9 -21.64 8.41 3.39
CA VAL A 9 -20.51 7.51 3.09
C VAL A 9 -20.72 6.75 1.78
N GLU A 10 -21.94 6.25 1.54
CA GLU A 10 -22.33 5.59 0.29
C GLU A 10 -22.10 6.50 -0.93
N LYS A 11 -22.55 7.76 -0.83
CA LYS A 11 -22.37 8.75 -1.88
C LYS A 11 -20.90 9.12 -2.09
N LEU A 12 -20.14 9.30 -1.00
CA LEU A 12 -18.72 9.68 -1.05
C LEU A 12 -17.84 8.57 -1.62
N LEU A 13 -18.08 7.32 -1.22
CA LEU A 13 -17.30 6.16 -1.63
C LEU A 13 -17.87 5.47 -2.89
N GLY A 14 -19.00 5.95 -3.41
CA GLY A 14 -19.64 5.47 -4.63
C GLY A 14 -19.95 3.97 -4.60
N TYR A 15 -20.52 3.48 -3.51
CA TYR A 15 -21.01 2.10 -3.41
C TYR A 15 -22.49 2.11 -2.99
N SER A 16 -23.17 0.99 -3.23
CA SER A 16 -24.56 0.81 -2.83
C SER A 16 -24.69 -0.12 -1.63
N PRO A 17 -25.85 -0.18 -0.96
CA PRO A 17 -26.12 -1.22 0.05
C PRO A 17 -25.97 -2.66 -0.46
N ARG A 18 -26.05 -2.87 -1.78
CA ARG A 18 -25.80 -4.18 -2.43
C ARG A 18 -24.32 -4.41 -2.78
N GLY A 19 -23.45 -3.48 -2.42
CA GLY A 19 -22.02 -3.50 -2.71
C GLY A 19 -21.66 -2.85 -4.04
N LEU A 20 -20.49 -3.26 -4.56
CA LEU A 20 -19.96 -2.86 -5.87
C LEU A 20 -20.29 -3.91 -6.92
N THR A 21 -20.49 -3.46 -8.15
CA THR A 21 -20.52 -4.36 -9.30
C THR A 21 -19.13 -4.95 -9.55
N ARG A 22 -19.07 -6.11 -10.22
CA ARG A 22 -17.80 -6.74 -10.62
C ARG A 22 -16.93 -5.82 -11.47
N ALA A 23 -17.55 -5.03 -12.35
CA ALA A 23 -16.86 -4.07 -13.20
C ALA A 23 -16.24 -2.91 -12.39
N GLU A 24 -16.96 -2.38 -11.40
CA GLU A 24 -16.43 -1.34 -10.50
C GLU A 24 -15.31 -1.88 -9.61
N ALA A 25 -15.47 -3.08 -9.07
CA ALA A 25 -14.43 -3.72 -8.27
C ALA A 25 -13.15 -3.92 -9.10
N ALA A 26 -13.25 -4.39 -10.35
CA ALA A 26 -12.11 -4.54 -11.24
C ALA A 26 -11.44 -3.20 -11.58
N LYS A 27 -12.24 -2.15 -11.88
CA LYS A 27 -11.71 -0.79 -12.10
C LYS A 27 -10.95 -0.26 -10.89
N ARG A 28 -11.50 -0.46 -9.69
CA ARG A 28 -10.84 -0.05 -8.43
C ARG A 28 -9.55 -0.83 -8.20
N LEU A 29 -9.53 -2.13 -8.46
CA LEU A 29 -8.33 -2.95 -8.31
C LEU A 29 -7.20 -2.49 -9.25
N ILE A 30 -7.52 -2.11 -10.48
CA ILE A 30 -6.53 -1.54 -11.43
C ILE A 30 -6.04 -0.18 -10.95
N HIS A 31 -6.92 0.66 -10.41
CA HIS A 31 -6.59 2.03 -10.02
C HIS A 31 -5.82 2.11 -8.70
N TYR A 32 -6.21 1.34 -7.68
CA TYR A 32 -5.63 1.39 -6.34
C TYR A 32 -4.57 0.30 -6.10
N GLY A 33 -4.57 -0.76 -6.92
CA GLY A 33 -3.76 -1.93 -6.68
C GLY A 33 -4.34 -2.87 -5.63
N PRO A 34 -3.63 -3.98 -5.32
CA PRO A 34 -4.03 -4.91 -4.28
C PRO A 34 -4.00 -4.24 -2.90
N ASN A 35 -4.97 -4.61 -2.04
CA ASN A 35 -5.00 -4.17 -0.65
C ASN A 35 -4.03 -5.01 0.20
N GLU A 36 -2.73 -4.85 -0.06
CA GLU A 36 -1.66 -5.54 0.65
C GLU A 36 -0.58 -4.55 1.11
N ILE A 37 0.02 -4.84 2.25
CA ILE A 37 1.18 -4.08 2.74
C ILE A 37 2.41 -4.70 2.08
N ALA A 38 3.08 -3.94 1.23
CA ALA A 38 4.27 -4.42 0.54
C ALA A 38 5.39 -4.76 1.55
N GLU A 39 5.82 -6.02 1.54
CA GLU A 39 6.98 -6.44 2.31
C GLU A 39 8.26 -5.91 1.65
N GLN A 40 9.07 -5.17 2.40
CA GLN A 40 10.36 -4.71 1.92
C GLN A 40 11.36 -5.86 1.95
N LYS A 41 11.57 -6.51 0.80
CA LYS A 41 12.59 -7.55 0.65
C LYS A 41 13.96 -6.90 0.51
N ILE A 42 14.77 -7.02 1.57
CA ILE A 42 16.18 -6.63 1.51
C ILE A 42 16.97 -7.81 0.97
N ASN A 43 17.71 -7.62 -0.12
CA ASN A 43 18.62 -8.64 -0.64
C ASN A 43 19.78 -8.83 0.36
N PRO A 44 19.97 -10.03 0.94
CA PRO A 44 21.02 -10.27 1.93
C PRO A 44 22.43 -9.96 1.41
N LEU A 45 22.71 -10.23 0.13
CA LEU A 45 24.01 -9.95 -0.49
C LEU A 45 24.26 -8.45 -0.63
N LEU A 46 23.26 -7.68 -1.06
CA LEU A 46 23.38 -6.21 -1.14
C LEU A 46 23.52 -5.58 0.24
N LYS A 47 22.79 -6.11 1.24
CA LYS A 47 22.94 -5.68 2.63
C LYS A 47 24.36 -5.94 3.14
N PHE A 48 24.92 -7.11 2.86
CA PHE A 48 26.30 -7.43 3.20
C PHE A 48 27.31 -6.48 2.53
N LEU A 49 27.14 -6.21 1.23
CA LEU A 49 28.03 -5.31 0.49
C LEU A 49 27.96 -3.87 0.99
N SER A 50 26.83 -3.42 1.54
CA SER A 50 26.71 -2.08 2.12
C SER A 50 27.64 -1.83 3.32
N TYR A 51 28.10 -2.89 4.01
CA TYR A 51 29.03 -2.75 5.14
C TYR A 51 30.42 -2.24 4.74
N PHE A 52 30.81 -2.37 3.46
CA PHE A 52 32.10 -1.89 2.95
C PHE A 52 32.10 -0.39 2.61
N TRP A 53 30.94 0.26 2.58
CA TRP A 53 30.79 1.71 2.34
C TRP A 53 30.44 2.50 3.60
N GLY A 54 30.55 1.89 4.79
CA GLY A 54 30.39 2.57 6.07
C GLY A 54 31.62 3.39 6.48
N PRO A 55 31.53 4.22 7.53
CA PRO A 55 32.64 5.05 8.01
C PRO A 55 33.79 4.26 8.64
N ILE A 56 33.57 3.01 9.07
CA ILE A 56 34.59 2.15 9.72
C ILE A 56 35.77 1.84 8.75
N PRO A 57 35.53 1.41 7.49
CA PRO A 57 36.59 1.26 6.48
C PRO A 57 37.46 2.51 6.19
N TRP A 58 36.94 3.72 6.44
CA TRP A 58 37.63 5.00 6.17
C TRP A 58 38.34 5.58 7.39
N MET A 59 38.19 4.95 8.54
CA MET A 59 38.70 5.44 9.82
C MET A 59 40.15 4.98 10.10
N ILE A 60 40.83 4.44 9.08
CA ILE A 60 42.24 3.99 9.10
C ILE A 60 43.06 4.92 8.22
#